data_AF-A0A2A9PSL0-F1
#
_entry.id   AF-A0A2A9PSL0-F1
#
_cell.length_a   1.000
_cell.length_b   1.000
_cell.length_c   1.000
_cell.angle_alpha   90.00
_cell.angle_beta   90.00
_cell.angle_gamma   90.00
#
_symmetry.space_group_name_H-M   'P 1'
#
loop_
_entity.id
_entity.type
_entity.pdbx_description
1 polymer ?
#
loop_
_entity_poly.entity_id
_entity_poly.type
_entity_poly.pdbx_seq_one_letter_code
_entity_poly.pdbx_strand_id
1 'polypeptide(L)'
;MASDQSPARLQHVETVLQHLLTNCPIYGYTLSTLELVSVTRGATTTRLRLTERHVNSKGGLHGAVSATIVDLTTGLAIASWDGRETTGASVNMHLSYLSTARVGDLLRIETTAERIGGSLATRLSRWGTTPKQKGSQRRIGTDTIMTSSDEPRFHVAADDLVRFIDRVLQANGAPPEHGVLVARCLVAADLRGVESHGANRLPSYVRRIRSGVLDPAATPVLEAVTPAAVLVDGANGFGFVAAHAAMDAAISAARIYGIGLACVRRSNHYGMAAWIVRQALDEGMMSLVFTNSSPAMAPFGGRSSLLGVSPMACGAPGRDGDDFILDMAPSVAARGKIHTALRRGEPIPSDWALDADGNPTEDPAAALDGGVMQPVGGPKGSALAVMMDVFSGVLSGSAFAGNVTGPYDPSRPADVGHFLVAIRPDLFMPLKEFRDRMRYLHESVVGAERAPGVDRIYFPGEIEQLTQRERERSGIPLAKTEVEALNREGAEVSVEPLRPL
;
A
#
# COMPACT_ATOMS: atom_id res chain seq x y z
N MET A 1 -8.20 32.65 0.36
CA MET A 1 -9.14 32.92 -0.74
C MET A 1 -10.24 33.77 -0.16
N ALA A 2 -10.38 35.01 -0.63
CA ALA A 2 -11.40 35.94 -0.17
C ALA A 2 -12.82 35.37 -0.44
N SER A 3 -13.73 35.68 0.47
CA SER A 3 -15.12 35.21 0.51
C SER A 3 -15.92 35.65 -0.72
N ASP A 4 -16.15 34.73 -1.65
CA ASP A 4 -17.11 34.89 -2.76
C ASP A 4 -18.56 34.63 -2.26
N GLN A 5 -19.02 35.49 -1.34
CA GLN A 5 -20.43 35.57 -0.93
C GLN A 5 -21.12 36.67 -1.76
N SER A 6 -21.44 36.38 -3.02
CA SER A 6 -22.27 37.28 -3.82
C SER A 6 -23.72 37.24 -3.32
N PRO A 7 -24.36 38.37 -2.97
CA PRO A 7 -25.77 38.44 -2.55
C PRO A 7 -26.73 37.76 -3.53
N ALA A 8 -26.44 37.81 -4.83
CA ALA A 8 -27.25 37.15 -5.87
C ALA A 8 -27.24 35.62 -5.74
N ARG A 9 -26.13 35.02 -5.30
CA ARG A 9 -26.01 33.56 -5.15
C ARG A 9 -26.78 33.07 -3.93
N LEU A 10 -26.78 33.83 -2.84
CA LEU A 10 -27.57 33.51 -1.65
C LEU A 10 -29.06 33.49 -2.02
N GLN A 11 -29.55 34.55 -2.67
CA GLN A 11 -30.95 34.65 -3.09
C GLN A 11 -31.36 33.52 -4.06
N HIS A 12 -30.47 33.13 -4.98
CA HIS A 12 -30.71 31.99 -5.87
C HIS A 12 -30.90 30.69 -5.09
N VAL A 13 -29.96 30.36 -4.20
CA VAL A 13 -30.00 29.11 -3.43
C VAL A 13 -31.17 29.10 -2.44
N GLU A 14 -31.56 30.25 -1.89
CA GLU A 14 -32.79 30.38 -1.10
C GLU A 14 -34.03 30.06 -1.94
N THR A 15 -34.09 30.53 -3.18
CA THR A 15 -35.19 30.24 -4.10
C THR A 15 -35.28 28.75 -4.41
N VAL A 16 -34.13 28.10 -4.67
CA VAL A 16 -34.05 26.65 -4.89
C VAL A 16 -34.47 25.89 -3.64
N LEU A 17 -34.02 26.30 -2.44
CA LEU A 17 -34.43 25.67 -1.18
C LEU A 17 -35.95 25.73 -0.98
N GLN A 18 -36.56 26.91 -1.16
CA GLN A 18 -38.00 27.07 -1.02
C GLN A 18 -38.78 26.26 -2.05
N HIS A 19 -38.30 26.22 -3.30
CA HIS A 19 -38.87 25.37 -4.33
C HIS A 19 -38.84 23.88 -3.94
N LEU A 20 -37.71 23.38 -3.44
CA LEU A 20 -37.55 21.99 -3.04
C LEU A 20 -38.42 21.63 -1.82
N LEU A 21 -38.47 22.50 -0.81
CA LEU A 21 -39.31 22.29 0.38
C LEU A 21 -40.81 22.31 0.05
N THR A 22 -41.22 23.11 -0.94
CA THR A 22 -42.63 23.23 -1.35
C THR A 22 -43.07 22.08 -2.26
N ASN A 23 -42.24 21.67 -3.21
CA ASN A 23 -42.64 20.75 -4.28
C ASN A 23 -42.29 19.28 -4.01
N CYS A 24 -41.46 18.98 -3.00
CA CYS A 24 -41.17 17.62 -2.56
C CYS A 24 -41.83 17.34 -1.20
N PRO A 25 -42.87 16.48 -1.12
CA PRO A 25 -43.56 16.18 0.13
C PRO A 25 -42.63 15.64 1.22
N ILE A 26 -41.61 14.86 0.84
CA ILE A 26 -40.61 14.32 1.79
C ILE A 26 -39.80 15.46 2.40
N TYR A 27 -39.29 16.39 1.58
CA TYR A 27 -38.53 17.54 2.05
C TYR A 27 -39.38 18.48 2.90
N GLY A 28 -40.58 18.82 2.45
CA GLY A 28 -41.50 19.66 3.23
C GLY A 28 -41.87 19.04 4.58
N TYR A 29 -42.08 17.72 4.64
CA TYR A 29 -42.40 17.04 5.89
C TYR A 29 -41.21 16.94 6.85
N THR A 30 -40.04 16.53 6.34
CA THR A 30 -38.86 16.19 7.17
C THR A 30 -37.90 17.35 7.42
N LEU A 31 -37.88 18.37 6.56
CA LEU A 31 -36.89 19.45 6.57
C LEU A 31 -37.49 20.86 6.52
N SER A 32 -38.78 21.01 6.85
CA SER A 32 -39.49 22.32 6.85
C SER A 32 -38.84 23.39 7.72
N THR A 33 -38.04 23.01 8.72
CA THR A 33 -37.32 23.94 9.61
C THR A 33 -35.84 24.09 9.24
N LEU A 34 -35.43 23.62 8.07
CA LEU A 34 -34.06 23.78 7.58
C LEU A 34 -33.82 25.22 7.13
N GLU A 35 -32.86 25.87 7.77
CA GLU A 35 -32.48 27.26 7.49
C GLU A 35 -31.15 27.32 6.74
N LEU A 36 -31.05 28.15 5.71
CA LEU A 36 -29.80 28.45 5.04
C LEU A 36 -29.04 29.55 5.81
N VAL A 37 -27.78 29.29 6.15
CA VAL A 37 -26.94 30.19 6.96
C VAL A 37 -25.95 30.97 6.11
N SER A 38 -25.30 30.29 5.16
CA SER A 38 -24.32 30.92 4.28
C SER A 38 -24.17 30.13 2.99
N VAL A 39 -23.77 30.85 1.94
CA VAL A 39 -23.54 30.29 0.60
C VAL A 39 -22.27 30.89 0.02
N THR A 40 -21.40 30.03 -0.50
CA THR A 40 -20.30 30.39 -1.39
C THR A 40 -20.36 29.51 -2.63
N ARG A 41 -19.55 29.79 -3.65
CA ARG A 41 -19.52 28.95 -4.85
C ARG A 41 -19.18 27.50 -4.46
N GLY A 42 -20.10 26.58 -4.68
CA GLY A 42 -19.89 25.18 -4.33
C GLY A 42 -20.02 24.84 -2.86
N ALA A 43 -20.40 25.75 -1.97
CA ALA A 43 -20.60 25.40 -0.57
C ALA A 43 -21.79 26.09 0.08
N THR A 44 -22.49 25.37 0.95
CA THR A 44 -23.61 25.87 1.74
C THR A 44 -23.48 25.43 3.20
N THR A 45 -23.90 26.31 4.10
CA THR A 45 -24.10 25.96 5.51
C THR A 45 -25.60 26.07 5.80
N THR A 46 -26.20 25.01 6.35
CA THR A 46 -27.60 25.01 6.80
C THR A 46 -27.69 24.64 8.29
N ARG A 47 -28.85 24.94 8.90
CA ARG A 47 -29.18 24.57 10.27
C ARG A 47 -30.53 23.88 10.33
N LEU A 48 -30.62 22.82 11.15
CA LEU A 48 -31.88 22.12 11.42
C LEU A 48 -32.03 21.89 12.91
N ARG A 49 -33.12 22.35 13.50
CA ARG A 49 -33.47 22.00 14.89
C ARG A 49 -34.19 20.65 14.91
N LEU A 50 -33.69 19.72 15.71
CA LEU A 50 -34.27 18.40 15.82
C LEU A 50 -35.56 18.42 16.63
N THR A 51 -36.60 17.78 16.09
CA THR A 51 -37.90 17.58 16.71
C THR A 51 -38.18 16.08 16.80
N GLU A 52 -39.29 15.69 17.43
CA GLU A 52 -39.75 14.30 17.50
C GLU A 52 -39.91 13.65 16.11
N ARG A 53 -40.14 14.45 15.06
CA ARG A 53 -40.26 13.97 13.68
C ARG A 53 -38.95 13.48 13.07
N HIS A 54 -37.81 13.82 13.68
CA HIS A 54 -36.49 13.53 13.12
C HIS A 54 -35.82 12.31 13.74
N VAL A 55 -36.36 11.79 14.84
CA VAL A 55 -35.73 10.73 15.63
C VAL A 55 -36.39 9.37 15.41
N ASN A 56 -35.64 8.29 15.65
CA ASN A 56 -36.10 6.91 15.61
C ASN A 56 -36.73 6.49 16.95
N SER A 57 -37.20 5.25 17.04
CA SER A 57 -37.82 4.67 18.24
C SER A 57 -36.90 4.65 19.48
N LYS A 58 -35.60 4.91 19.32
CA LYS A 58 -34.61 5.01 20.40
C LYS A 58 -34.25 6.46 20.74
N GLY A 59 -34.94 7.45 20.17
CA GLY A 59 -34.74 8.88 20.45
C GLY A 59 -33.50 9.49 19.80
N GLY A 60 -32.83 8.78 18.87
CA GLY A 60 -31.70 9.30 18.09
C GLY A 60 -32.09 9.64 16.66
N LEU A 61 -31.33 10.50 15.97
CA LEU A 61 -31.58 10.89 14.58
C LEU A 61 -31.85 9.66 13.67
N HIS A 62 -32.98 9.67 12.98
CA HIS A 62 -33.40 8.56 12.12
C HIS A 62 -32.58 8.54 10.83
N GLY A 63 -32.09 7.37 10.41
CA GLY A 63 -31.23 7.24 9.22
C GLY A 63 -31.87 7.78 7.93
N ALA A 64 -33.18 7.57 7.75
CA ALA A 64 -33.93 8.16 6.64
C ALA A 64 -33.89 9.70 6.63
N VAL A 65 -33.95 10.35 7.80
CA VAL A 65 -33.87 11.81 7.90
C VAL A 65 -32.46 12.28 7.56
N SER A 66 -31.44 11.56 8.03
CA SER A 66 -30.05 11.84 7.64
C SER A 66 -29.83 11.77 6.13
N ALA A 67 -30.40 10.74 5.47
CA ALA A 67 -30.32 10.60 4.02
C ALA A 67 -31.00 11.77 3.29
N THR A 68 -32.19 12.18 3.74
CA THR A 68 -32.91 13.32 3.17
C THR A 68 -32.13 14.64 3.31
N ILE A 69 -31.49 14.86 4.47
CA ILE A 69 -30.65 16.05 4.69
C ILE A 69 -29.49 16.05 3.69
N VAL A 70 -28.81 14.91 3.51
CA VAL A 70 -27.68 14.80 2.59
C VAL A 70 -28.13 15.09 1.17
N ASP A 71 -29.22 14.49 0.72
CA ASP A 71 -29.75 14.67 -0.64
C ASP A 71 -30.05 16.14 -0.95
N LEU A 72 -30.90 16.76 -0.11
CA LEU A 72 -31.30 18.16 -0.28
C LEU A 72 -30.10 19.11 -0.21
N THR A 73 -29.26 19.00 0.84
CA THR A 73 -28.17 19.96 1.04
C THR A 73 -27.07 19.84 -0.02
N THR A 74 -26.88 18.64 -0.59
CA THR A 74 -25.99 18.43 -1.74
C THR A 74 -26.53 19.14 -2.97
N GLY A 75 -27.84 19.06 -3.22
CA GLY A 75 -28.50 19.84 -4.27
C GLY A 75 -28.23 21.34 -4.14
N LEU A 76 -28.33 21.89 -2.93
CA LEU A 76 -28.06 23.32 -2.68
C LEU A 76 -26.61 23.74 -2.98
N ALA A 77 -25.63 22.89 -2.64
CA ALA A 77 -24.22 23.19 -2.95
C ALA A 77 -23.91 23.09 -4.45
N ILE A 78 -24.60 22.20 -5.18
CA ILE A 78 -24.52 22.14 -6.64
C ILE A 78 -25.14 23.41 -7.25
N ALA A 79 -26.34 23.79 -6.82
CA ALA A 79 -27.01 25.02 -7.27
C ALA A 79 -26.16 26.28 -6.98
N SER A 80 -25.41 26.30 -5.87
CA SER A 80 -24.54 27.43 -5.54
C SER A 80 -23.30 27.56 -6.44
N TRP A 81 -22.94 26.52 -7.18
CA TRP A 81 -21.74 26.52 -8.03
C TRP A 81 -21.98 27.12 -9.41
N ASP A 82 -23.09 26.76 -10.07
CA ASP A 82 -23.40 27.14 -11.45
C ASP A 82 -24.78 27.77 -11.66
N GLY A 83 -25.55 27.97 -10.59
CA GLY A 83 -26.84 28.66 -10.68
C GLY A 83 -27.96 27.85 -11.31
N ARG A 84 -27.83 26.52 -11.44
CA ARG A 84 -28.92 25.68 -11.93
C ARG A 84 -30.14 25.69 -11.00
N GLU A 85 -31.32 25.51 -11.58
CA GLU A 85 -32.60 25.49 -10.86
C GLU A 85 -33.03 24.06 -10.46
N THR A 86 -32.55 23.04 -11.17
CA THR A 86 -32.84 21.63 -10.90
C THR A 86 -31.62 20.92 -10.32
N THR A 87 -31.83 20.19 -9.23
CA THR A 87 -30.76 19.50 -8.51
C THR A 87 -31.09 18.01 -8.43
N GLY A 88 -30.33 17.18 -9.14
CA GLY A 88 -30.37 15.72 -9.02
C GLY A 88 -28.95 15.19 -8.95
N ALA A 89 -28.63 14.41 -7.92
CA ALA A 89 -27.33 13.79 -7.75
C ALA A 89 -27.50 12.33 -7.29
N SER A 90 -26.71 11.42 -7.85
CA SER A 90 -26.52 10.09 -7.26
C SER A 90 -25.45 10.21 -6.17
N VAL A 91 -25.83 10.04 -4.91
CA VAL A 91 -24.95 10.24 -3.76
C VAL A 91 -24.56 8.90 -3.15
N ASN A 92 -23.26 8.66 -2.96
CA ASN A 92 -22.76 7.60 -2.09
C ASN A 92 -22.59 8.19 -0.67
N MET A 93 -23.14 7.52 0.35
CA MET A 93 -23.27 8.07 1.71
C MET A 93 -22.42 7.27 2.72
N HIS A 94 -21.54 7.97 3.44
CA HIS A 94 -20.91 7.47 4.65
C HIS A 94 -21.17 8.47 5.78
N LEU A 95 -21.96 8.06 6.79
CA LEU A 95 -22.23 8.88 7.97
C LEU A 95 -21.54 8.29 9.19
N SER A 96 -20.68 9.08 9.82
CA SER A 96 -20.04 8.75 11.10
C SER A 96 -20.55 9.73 12.15
N TYR A 97 -21.09 9.20 13.25
CA TYR A 97 -21.57 10.00 14.38
C TYR A 97 -20.52 10.01 15.48
N LEU A 98 -20.11 11.19 15.95
CA LEU A 98 -19.30 11.31 17.18
C LEU A 98 -20.15 11.05 18.45
N SER A 99 -21.46 11.30 18.36
CA SER A 99 -22.48 10.96 19.36
C SER A 99 -23.88 11.06 18.72
N THR A 100 -24.87 10.38 19.31
CA THR A 100 -26.25 10.37 18.79
C THR A 100 -26.95 11.71 19.02
N ALA A 101 -27.31 12.41 17.94
CA ALA A 101 -28.13 13.63 18.02
C ALA A 101 -29.57 13.33 18.44
N ARG A 102 -30.14 14.17 19.30
CA ARG A 102 -31.45 13.99 19.96
C ARG A 102 -32.38 15.18 19.71
N VAL A 103 -33.65 15.02 20.05
CA VAL A 103 -34.65 16.10 20.02
C VAL A 103 -34.13 17.33 20.80
N GLY A 104 -34.28 18.51 20.22
CA GLY A 104 -33.79 19.78 20.78
C GLY A 104 -32.41 20.21 20.27
N ASP A 105 -31.58 19.27 19.82
CA ASP A 105 -30.26 19.58 19.25
C ASP A 105 -30.40 20.45 18.00
N LEU A 106 -29.45 21.38 17.84
CA LEU A 106 -29.30 22.16 16.62
C LEU A 106 -28.18 21.56 15.78
N LEU A 107 -28.55 21.00 14.63
CA LEU A 107 -27.59 20.49 13.67
C LEU A 107 -27.11 21.64 12.79
N ARG A 108 -25.79 21.79 12.70
CA ARG A 108 -25.14 22.60 11.66
C ARG A 108 -24.63 21.66 10.59
N ILE A 109 -25.07 21.87 9.36
CA ILE A 109 -24.74 21.02 8.21
C ILE A 109 -23.92 21.85 7.24
N GLU A 110 -22.68 21.45 7.02
CA GLU A 110 -21.79 22.04 6.03
C GLU A 110 -21.72 21.13 4.81
N THR A 111 -21.92 21.72 3.64
CA THR A 111 -21.98 20.99 2.37
C THR A 111 -21.07 21.65 1.37
N THR A 112 -20.16 20.88 0.79
CA THR A 112 -19.29 21.32 -0.31
C THR A 112 -19.49 20.41 -1.52
N ALA A 113 -19.68 21.01 -2.69
CA ALA A 113 -19.54 20.39 -3.99
C ALA A 113 -18.16 20.78 -4.51
N GLU A 114 -17.27 19.83 -4.73
CA GLU A 114 -15.89 20.10 -5.20
C GLU A 114 -15.78 20.08 -6.73
N ARG A 115 -16.72 19.41 -7.41
CA ARG A 115 -16.78 19.30 -8.87
C ARG A 115 -18.22 19.06 -9.33
N ILE A 116 -18.57 19.63 -10.49
CA ILE A 116 -19.86 19.44 -11.16
C ILE A 116 -19.62 19.05 -12.62
N GLY A 117 -20.17 17.89 -13.02
CA GLY A 117 -20.02 17.29 -14.35
C GLY A 117 -19.29 15.94 -14.31
N GLY A 118 -19.88 14.91 -14.94
CA GLY A 118 -19.45 13.50 -14.86
C GLY A 118 -20.18 12.72 -13.76
N SER A 119 -20.41 11.41 -13.97
CA SER A 119 -21.05 10.54 -12.98
C SER A 119 -20.22 10.48 -11.69
N LEU A 120 -20.88 10.76 -10.55
CA LEU A 120 -20.38 10.92 -9.18
C LEU A 120 -19.76 12.29 -8.83
N ALA A 121 -20.56 13.12 -8.15
CA ALA A 121 -20.07 14.02 -7.12
C ALA A 121 -20.24 13.31 -5.77
N THR A 122 -19.16 13.02 -5.05
CA THR A 122 -19.25 12.41 -3.71
C THR A 122 -18.60 13.31 -2.66
N ARG A 123 -19.15 13.28 -1.44
CA ARG A 123 -19.10 14.31 -0.39
C ARG A 123 -18.45 13.80 0.89
N LEU A 124 -17.91 14.73 1.71
CA LEU A 124 -17.82 14.57 3.17
C LEU A 124 -18.80 15.57 3.83
N SER A 125 -19.76 15.08 4.61
CA SER A 125 -20.65 15.93 5.41
C SER A 125 -20.15 15.93 6.85
N ARG A 126 -19.71 17.06 7.40
CA ARG A 126 -19.40 17.15 8.83
C ARG A 126 -20.67 17.54 9.60
N TRP A 127 -21.02 16.74 10.59
CA TRP A 127 -22.15 16.97 11.49
C TRP A 127 -21.57 17.21 12.89
N GLY A 128 -21.92 18.34 13.49
CA GLY A 128 -21.55 18.65 14.86
C GLY A 128 -22.75 19.19 15.63
N THR A 129 -22.93 18.74 16.86
CA THR A 129 -23.56 19.55 17.90
C THR A 129 -22.59 20.69 18.24
N THR A 130 -23.04 21.79 18.84
CA THR A 130 -22.17 22.94 19.11
C THR A 130 -21.62 22.90 20.55
N PRO A 131 -20.35 22.52 20.80
CA PRO A 131 -19.61 22.92 22.00
C PRO A 131 -18.72 24.13 21.76
N LYS A 132 -18.39 24.83 22.86
CA LYS A 132 -17.64 26.10 22.92
C LYS A 132 -16.33 26.08 22.11
N GLN A 133 -16.08 27.21 21.44
CA GLN A 133 -14.92 27.57 20.60
C GLN A 133 -13.57 26.96 21.00
N LYS A 134 -12.86 26.39 20.01
CA LYS A 134 -11.45 26.68 19.67
C LYS A 134 -11.12 26.04 18.31
N GLY A 135 -10.54 26.82 17.40
CA GLY A 135 -10.39 26.46 15.99
C GLY A 135 -9.00 25.94 15.59
N SER A 136 -8.94 25.27 14.44
CA SER A 136 -8.13 25.66 13.28
C SER A 136 -8.51 24.77 12.09
N GLN A 137 -8.63 25.34 10.89
CA GLN A 137 -8.85 24.61 9.63
C GLN A 137 -7.60 24.79 8.76
N ARG A 138 -7.02 23.70 8.27
CA ARG A 138 -6.01 23.69 7.20
C ARG A 138 -6.45 22.77 6.06
N ARG A 139 -6.14 23.19 4.84
CA ARG A 139 -6.50 22.58 3.55
C ARG A 139 -5.59 21.39 3.23
N ILE A 140 -6.15 20.37 2.58
CA ILE A 140 -5.44 19.24 2.00
C ILE A 140 -5.36 19.48 0.49
N GLY A 141 -4.15 19.52 -0.06
CA GLY A 141 -3.87 19.59 -1.49
C GLY A 141 -3.58 18.21 -2.05
N THR A 142 -4.02 17.97 -3.28
CA THR A 142 -3.65 16.79 -4.08
C THR A 142 -2.29 17.04 -4.72
N ASP A 143 -1.23 16.48 -4.14
CA ASP A 143 0.09 16.46 -4.74
C ASP A 143 0.34 15.13 -5.47
N THR A 144 0.54 15.26 -6.77
CA THR A 144 1.33 14.34 -7.58
C THR A 144 2.64 14.07 -6.85
N ILE A 145 2.87 12.82 -6.45
CA ILE A 145 4.13 12.43 -5.80
C ILE A 145 5.23 12.42 -6.87
N MET A 146 5.80 13.59 -7.12
CA MET A 146 7.19 13.68 -7.57
C MET A 146 8.04 13.38 -6.34
N THR A 147 8.75 12.26 -6.36
CA THR A 147 9.82 11.96 -5.41
C THR A 147 11.01 12.88 -5.69
N SER A 148 10.95 14.13 -5.25
CA SER A 148 12.14 14.96 -5.08
C SER A 148 12.19 15.43 -3.63
N SER A 149 12.87 14.66 -2.78
CA SER A 149 13.52 15.25 -1.63
C SER A 149 14.62 16.17 -2.18
N ASP A 150 14.55 17.48 -1.94
CA ASP A 150 15.57 18.50 -2.26
C ASP A 150 16.93 18.28 -1.57
N GLU A 151 17.14 17.11 -0.94
CA GLU A 151 18.44 16.72 -0.42
C GLU A 151 19.30 16.11 -1.53
N PRO A 152 20.59 16.51 -1.64
CA PRO A 152 21.50 15.96 -2.64
C PRO A 152 21.61 14.43 -2.48
N ARG A 153 21.27 13.70 -3.56
CA ARG A 153 21.37 12.24 -3.65
C ARG A 153 22.75 11.83 -4.16
N PHE A 154 23.35 10.85 -3.51
CA PHE A 154 24.59 10.22 -3.95
C PHE A 154 24.25 9.13 -4.96
N HIS A 155 24.66 9.31 -6.21
CA HIS A 155 24.45 8.31 -7.25
C HIS A 155 25.62 7.33 -7.25
N VAL A 156 25.33 6.03 -7.14
CA VAL A 156 26.33 4.96 -7.09
C VAL A 156 26.06 3.98 -8.23
N ALA A 157 27.10 3.55 -8.93
CA ALA A 157 26.98 2.54 -9.98
C ALA A 157 26.52 1.21 -9.37
N ALA A 158 25.58 0.52 -10.04
CA ALA A 158 25.03 -0.75 -9.56
C ALA A 158 26.14 -1.78 -9.29
N ASP A 159 27.12 -1.89 -10.19
CA ASP A 159 28.24 -2.82 -10.05
C ASP A 159 29.16 -2.49 -8.86
N ASP A 160 29.39 -1.21 -8.57
CA ASP A 160 30.15 -0.79 -7.40
C ASP A 160 29.42 -1.14 -6.11
N LEU A 161 28.10 -0.92 -6.08
CA LEU A 161 27.26 -1.26 -4.94
C LEU A 161 27.20 -2.78 -4.71
N VAL A 162 27.08 -3.59 -5.79
CA VAL A 162 27.16 -5.06 -5.69
C VAL A 162 28.51 -5.49 -5.10
N ARG A 163 29.63 -4.99 -5.66
CA ARG A 163 30.97 -5.32 -5.16
C ARG A 163 31.17 -4.93 -3.70
N PHE A 164 30.67 -3.77 -3.31
CA PHE A 164 30.75 -3.30 -1.93
C PHE A 164 29.99 -4.24 -0.98
N ILE A 165 28.71 -4.50 -1.26
CA ILE A 165 27.85 -5.35 -0.42
C ILE A 165 28.44 -6.77 -0.33
N ASP A 166 28.84 -7.35 -1.47
CA ASP A 166 29.44 -8.68 -1.54
C ASP A 166 30.69 -8.79 -0.65
N ARG A 167 31.63 -7.83 -0.76
CA ARG A 167 32.83 -7.80 0.10
C ARG A 167 32.50 -7.68 1.59
N VAL A 168 31.52 -6.85 1.94
CA VAL A 168 31.09 -6.71 3.35
C VAL A 168 30.51 -8.02 3.86
N LEU A 169 29.66 -8.69 3.07
CA LEU A 169 29.08 -9.97 3.46
C LEU A 169 30.13 -11.08 3.59
N GLN A 170 31.07 -11.16 2.64
CA GLN A 170 32.18 -12.12 2.70
C GLN A 170 33.06 -11.91 3.93
N ALA A 171 33.38 -10.65 4.26
CA ALA A 171 34.15 -10.35 5.46
C ALA A 171 33.39 -10.65 6.77
N ASN A 172 32.07 -10.82 6.71
CA ASN A 172 31.24 -11.33 7.80
C ASN A 172 30.95 -12.84 7.70
N GLY A 173 31.69 -13.59 6.86
CA GLY A 173 31.65 -15.04 6.81
C GLY A 173 30.72 -15.65 5.75
N ALA A 174 30.14 -14.85 4.85
CA ALA A 174 29.40 -15.39 3.72
C ALA A 174 30.36 -15.99 2.66
N PRO A 175 30.09 -17.19 2.13
CA PRO A 175 30.76 -17.68 0.94
C PRO A 175 30.56 -16.74 -0.25
N PRO A 176 31.52 -16.66 -1.20
CA PRO A 176 31.42 -15.76 -2.36
C PRO A 176 30.11 -15.89 -3.15
N GLU A 177 29.62 -17.11 -3.34
CA GLU A 177 28.37 -17.41 -4.02
C GLU A 177 27.14 -16.85 -3.30
N HIS A 178 27.13 -16.85 -1.97
CA HIS A 178 26.05 -16.27 -1.17
C HIS A 178 26.15 -14.74 -1.16
N GLY A 179 27.35 -14.21 -0.95
CA GLY A 179 27.62 -12.78 -0.92
C GLY A 179 27.17 -12.08 -2.19
N VAL A 180 27.56 -12.62 -3.36
CA VAL A 180 27.21 -12.03 -4.65
C VAL A 180 25.71 -12.15 -4.96
N LEU A 181 25.08 -13.27 -4.58
CA LEU A 181 23.64 -13.46 -4.77
C LEU A 181 22.85 -12.44 -3.96
N VAL A 182 23.13 -12.34 -2.65
CA VAL A 182 22.47 -11.37 -1.77
C VAL A 182 22.70 -9.94 -2.26
N ALA A 183 23.94 -9.60 -2.61
CA ALA A 183 24.29 -8.28 -3.14
C ALA A 183 23.49 -7.92 -4.39
N ARG A 184 23.40 -8.83 -5.37
CA ARG A 184 22.62 -8.64 -6.59
C ARG A 184 21.13 -8.45 -6.29
N CYS A 185 20.56 -9.22 -5.37
CA CYS A 185 19.13 -9.10 -5.03
C CYS A 185 18.81 -7.76 -4.34
N LEU A 186 19.69 -7.28 -3.44
CA LEU A 186 19.52 -5.96 -2.81
C LEU A 186 19.65 -4.84 -3.84
N VAL A 187 20.66 -4.89 -4.70
CA VAL A 187 20.84 -3.89 -5.75
C VAL A 187 19.71 -3.94 -6.78
N ALA A 188 19.15 -5.11 -7.09
CA ALA A 188 17.99 -5.25 -7.95
C ALA A 188 16.74 -4.54 -7.36
N ALA A 189 16.54 -4.58 -6.05
CA ALA A 189 15.48 -3.84 -5.40
C ALA A 189 15.71 -2.32 -5.51
N ASP A 190 16.95 -1.86 -5.31
CA ASP A 190 17.30 -0.44 -5.48
C ASP A 190 17.14 0.05 -6.92
N LEU A 191 17.56 -0.73 -7.92
CA LEU A 191 17.37 -0.41 -9.34
C LEU A 191 15.88 -0.25 -9.66
N ARG A 192 15.02 -1.07 -9.07
CA ARG A 192 13.56 -1.05 -9.30
C ARG A 192 12.83 0.01 -8.48
N GLY A 193 13.52 0.82 -7.67
CA GLY A 193 12.89 1.81 -6.81
C GLY A 193 12.26 1.25 -5.54
N VAL A 194 12.50 -0.03 -5.22
CA VAL A 194 12.01 -0.70 -4.00
C VAL A 194 13.06 -0.57 -2.89
N GLU A 195 13.46 0.68 -2.62
CA GLU A 195 14.58 1.05 -1.72
C GLU A 195 14.43 0.45 -0.31
N SER A 196 13.19 0.26 0.15
CA SER A 196 12.90 -0.38 1.44
C SER A 196 13.39 -1.83 1.57
N HIS A 197 13.80 -2.48 0.48
CA HIS A 197 14.32 -3.85 0.45
C HIS A 197 15.69 -3.93 -0.25
N GLY A 198 16.36 -2.80 -0.47
CA GLY A 198 17.65 -2.70 -1.13
C GLY A 198 18.84 -2.65 -0.18
N ALA A 199 19.91 -1.98 -0.62
CA ALA A 199 21.21 -1.94 0.08
C ALA A 199 21.10 -1.42 1.52
N ASN A 200 20.14 -0.54 1.81
CA ASN A 200 19.88 -0.03 3.17
C ASN A 200 19.56 -1.13 4.21
N ARG A 201 19.28 -2.38 3.78
CA ARG A 201 19.10 -3.53 4.65
C ARG A 201 20.39 -4.18 5.11
N LEU A 202 21.52 -3.93 4.45
CA LEU A 202 22.80 -4.55 4.76
C LEU A 202 23.17 -4.47 6.26
N PRO A 203 23.07 -3.31 6.96
CA PRO A 203 23.40 -3.23 8.39
C PRO A 203 22.56 -4.17 9.25
N SER A 204 21.28 -4.35 8.91
CA SER A 204 20.39 -5.25 9.67
C SER A 204 20.79 -6.72 9.50
N TYR A 205 21.21 -7.14 8.29
CA TYR A 205 21.69 -8.50 8.08
C TYR A 205 23.03 -8.75 8.75
N VAL A 206 23.98 -7.81 8.61
CA VAL A 206 25.29 -7.92 9.27
C VAL A 206 25.14 -8.01 10.78
N ARG A 207 24.24 -7.21 11.37
CA ARG A 207 23.93 -7.30 12.80
C ARG A 207 23.40 -8.68 13.21
N ARG A 208 22.52 -9.28 12.41
CA ARG A 208 21.99 -10.64 12.66
C ARG A 208 23.07 -11.72 12.54
N ILE A 209 23.96 -11.60 11.56
CA ILE A 209 25.12 -12.49 11.39
C ILE A 209 26.01 -12.44 12.63
N ARG A 210 26.42 -11.23 13.02
CA ARG A 210 27.30 -11.00 14.19
C ARG A 210 26.66 -11.43 15.51
N SER A 211 25.33 -11.47 15.57
CA SER A 211 24.57 -11.94 16.73
C SER A 211 24.30 -13.45 16.70
N GLY A 212 24.74 -14.18 15.66
CA GLY A 212 24.58 -15.62 15.52
C GLY A 212 23.16 -16.10 15.22
N VAL A 213 22.24 -15.19 14.87
CA VAL A 213 20.83 -15.52 14.59
C VAL A 213 20.53 -15.62 13.08
N LEU A 214 21.56 -15.45 12.25
CA LEU A 214 21.58 -15.75 10.81
C LEU A 214 22.94 -16.38 10.50
N ASP A 215 22.95 -17.54 9.85
CA ASP A 215 24.19 -18.20 9.41
C ASP A 215 24.51 -17.77 7.96
N PRO A 216 25.56 -16.98 7.71
CA PRO A 216 25.86 -16.51 6.36
C PRO A 216 26.42 -17.61 5.44
N ALA A 217 26.89 -18.72 6.00
CA ALA A 217 27.47 -19.86 5.27
C ALA A 217 26.50 -21.03 5.08
N ALA A 218 25.34 -21.00 5.76
CA ALA A 218 24.33 -22.04 5.62
C ALA A 218 23.85 -22.18 4.17
N THR A 219 23.94 -23.41 3.66
CA THR A 219 23.41 -23.83 2.36
C THR A 219 22.09 -24.57 2.58
N PRO A 220 21.02 -24.28 1.82
CA PRO A 220 19.74 -24.95 1.97
C PRO A 220 19.83 -26.44 1.63
N VAL A 221 19.09 -27.26 2.35
CA VAL A 221 18.95 -28.71 2.09
C VAL A 221 17.63 -28.95 1.37
N LEU A 222 17.70 -29.61 0.21
CA LEU A 222 16.55 -29.87 -0.64
C LEU A 222 16.12 -31.33 -0.51
N GLU A 223 14.83 -31.55 -0.32
CA GLU A 223 14.19 -32.87 -0.28
C GLU A 223 13.07 -32.91 -1.32
N ALA A 224 13.19 -33.78 -2.33
CA ALA A 224 12.10 -34.03 -3.26
C ALA A 224 11.00 -34.85 -2.58
N VAL A 225 9.88 -34.19 -2.26
CA VAL A 225 8.70 -34.84 -1.65
C VAL A 225 7.92 -35.60 -2.72
N THR A 226 7.82 -35.03 -3.91
CA THR A 226 7.31 -35.68 -5.12
C THR A 226 8.13 -35.19 -6.31
N PRO A 227 7.99 -35.77 -7.52
CA PRO A 227 8.68 -35.25 -8.70
C PRO A 227 8.36 -33.79 -9.04
N ALA A 228 7.21 -33.27 -8.59
CA ALA A 228 6.76 -31.90 -8.81
C ALA A 228 6.82 -31.01 -7.55
N ALA A 229 7.28 -31.53 -6.41
CA ALA A 229 7.24 -30.81 -5.13
C ALA A 229 8.53 -31.00 -4.32
N VAL A 230 9.12 -29.90 -3.87
CA VAL A 230 10.37 -29.90 -3.10
C VAL A 230 10.18 -29.19 -1.76
N LEU A 231 10.62 -29.82 -0.68
CA LEU A 231 10.77 -29.18 0.62
C LEU A 231 12.21 -28.69 0.74
N VAL A 232 12.38 -27.43 1.15
CA VAL A 232 13.68 -26.79 1.33
C VAL A 232 13.82 -26.38 2.77
N ASP A 233 14.85 -26.90 3.43
CA ASP A 233 15.27 -26.41 4.74
C ASP A 233 16.33 -25.32 4.55
N GLY A 234 15.99 -24.07 4.86
CA GLY A 234 16.87 -22.91 4.71
C GLY A 234 18.04 -22.88 5.70
N ALA A 235 18.11 -23.81 6.65
CA ALA A 235 19.20 -23.95 7.61
C ALA A 235 19.50 -22.68 8.43
N ASN A 236 18.51 -21.79 8.62
CA ASN A 236 18.67 -20.45 9.20
C ASN A 236 19.69 -19.56 8.47
N GLY A 237 19.93 -19.83 7.18
CA GLY A 237 20.75 -19.00 6.31
C GLY A 237 20.02 -17.81 5.73
N PHE A 238 20.64 -17.16 4.74
CA PHE A 238 20.00 -16.08 4.00
C PHE A 238 18.73 -16.57 3.29
N GLY A 239 17.63 -15.84 3.45
CA GLY A 239 16.40 -16.11 2.72
C GLY A 239 16.58 -16.01 1.21
N PHE A 240 17.50 -15.16 0.75
CA PHE A 240 17.90 -15.06 -0.65
C PHE A 240 18.42 -16.39 -1.21
N VAL A 241 19.32 -17.06 -0.49
CA VAL A 241 19.92 -18.33 -0.92
C VAL A 241 18.88 -19.45 -0.90
N ALA A 242 18.08 -19.52 0.17
CA ALA A 242 17.03 -20.54 0.31
C ALA A 242 15.93 -20.39 -0.76
N ALA A 243 15.47 -19.17 -1.01
CA ALA A 243 14.44 -18.90 -2.02
C ALA A 243 14.94 -19.12 -3.45
N HIS A 244 16.21 -18.76 -3.74
CA HIS A 244 16.83 -19.00 -5.04
C HIS A 244 16.89 -20.50 -5.36
N ALA A 245 17.40 -21.30 -4.41
CA ALA A 245 17.48 -22.75 -4.56
C ALA A 245 16.10 -23.40 -4.66
N ALA A 246 15.11 -22.89 -3.93
CA ALA A 246 13.73 -23.37 -3.98
C ALA A 246 13.08 -23.10 -5.34
N MET A 247 13.25 -21.90 -5.89
CA MET A 247 12.72 -21.58 -7.22
C MET A 247 13.45 -22.34 -8.33
N ASP A 248 14.77 -22.54 -8.24
CA ASP A 248 15.52 -23.37 -9.19
C ASP A 248 15.00 -24.82 -9.20
N ALA A 249 14.69 -25.37 -8.02
CA ALA A 249 14.12 -26.70 -7.90
C ALA A 249 12.68 -26.76 -8.49
N ALA A 250 11.86 -25.73 -8.23
CA ALA A 250 10.53 -25.60 -8.82
C ALA A 250 10.58 -25.48 -10.36
N ILE A 251 11.48 -24.67 -10.90
CA ILE A 251 11.72 -24.54 -12.35
C ILE A 251 12.14 -25.89 -12.93
N SER A 252 13.09 -26.58 -12.29
CA SER A 252 13.58 -27.88 -12.74
C SER A 252 12.47 -28.92 -12.81
N ALA A 253 11.60 -28.97 -11.79
CA ALA A 253 10.41 -29.82 -11.80
C ALA A 253 9.41 -29.40 -12.88
N ALA A 254 9.13 -28.10 -13.01
CA ALA A 254 8.21 -27.57 -14.02
C ALA A 254 8.69 -27.86 -15.45
N ARG A 255 10.00 -27.85 -15.72
CA ARG A 255 10.55 -28.23 -17.04
C ARG A 255 10.08 -29.62 -17.47
N ILE A 256 9.96 -30.56 -16.54
CA ILE A 256 9.60 -31.96 -16.83
C ILE A 256 8.09 -32.17 -16.73
N TYR A 257 7.47 -31.70 -15.65
CA TYR A 257 6.09 -32.05 -15.28
C TYR A 257 5.08 -30.94 -15.57
N GLY A 258 5.53 -29.80 -16.08
CA GLY A 258 4.69 -28.64 -16.37
C GLY A 258 4.50 -27.70 -15.18
N ILE A 259 4.53 -28.22 -13.97
CA ILE A 259 4.45 -27.44 -12.72
C ILE A 259 5.49 -27.94 -11.73
N GLY A 260 6.05 -27.02 -10.97
CA GLY A 260 6.90 -27.33 -9.81
C GLY A 260 6.54 -26.40 -8.67
N LEU A 261 6.52 -26.95 -7.45
CA LEU A 261 6.28 -26.20 -6.23
C LEU A 261 7.39 -26.44 -5.21
N ALA A 262 7.74 -25.41 -4.45
CA ALA A 262 8.70 -25.50 -3.38
C ALA A 262 8.18 -24.82 -2.11
N CYS A 263 8.27 -25.54 -0.99
CA CYS A 263 8.04 -25.00 0.35
C CYS A 263 9.39 -24.79 1.01
N VAL A 264 9.62 -23.62 1.59
CA VAL A 264 10.86 -23.31 2.34
C VAL A 264 10.53 -23.14 3.80
N ARG A 265 11.32 -23.77 4.67
CA ARG A 265 11.23 -23.60 6.13
C ARG A 265 12.53 -23.14 6.75
N ARG A 266 12.48 -22.64 7.99
CA ARG A 266 13.66 -22.18 8.75
C ARG A 266 14.51 -21.19 7.95
N SER A 267 13.86 -20.28 7.24
CA SER A 267 14.49 -19.28 6.39
C SER A 267 14.59 -17.91 7.10
N ASN A 268 15.11 -16.93 6.38
CA ASN A 268 15.15 -15.52 6.77
C ASN A 268 14.50 -14.64 5.69
N HIS A 269 14.54 -13.33 5.88
CA HIS A 269 14.06 -12.37 4.89
C HIS A 269 14.83 -12.47 3.56
N TYR A 270 14.12 -12.41 2.42
CA TYR A 270 14.69 -12.60 1.08
C TYR A 270 14.68 -11.34 0.18
N GLY A 271 14.38 -10.16 0.73
CA GLY A 271 14.29 -8.93 -0.04
C GLY A 271 12.92 -8.72 -0.71
N MET A 272 12.96 -8.10 -1.89
CA MET A 272 11.82 -7.88 -2.78
C MET A 272 11.45 -9.18 -3.49
N ALA A 273 10.18 -9.60 -3.50
CA ALA A 273 9.81 -10.90 -4.06
C ALA A 273 9.93 -10.97 -5.61
N ALA A 274 9.89 -9.83 -6.30
CA ALA A 274 9.98 -9.77 -7.76
C ALA A 274 11.25 -10.40 -8.37
N TRP A 275 12.39 -10.46 -7.66
CA TRP A 275 13.59 -11.12 -8.22
C TRP A 275 13.41 -12.63 -8.32
N ILE A 276 12.66 -13.24 -7.39
CA ILE A 276 12.32 -14.66 -7.39
C ILE A 276 11.34 -14.96 -8.52
N VAL A 277 10.33 -14.09 -8.71
CA VAL A 277 9.41 -14.20 -9.84
C VAL A 277 10.19 -14.15 -11.15
N ARG A 278 11.12 -13.20 -11.30
CA ARG A 278 11.93 -13.04 -12.51
C ARG A 278 12.78 -14.27 -12.82
N GLN A 279 13.31 -14.97 -11.82
CA GLN A 279 14.04 -16.23 -12.02
C GLN A 279 13.23 -17.26 -12.83
N ALA A 280 11.92 -17.36 -12.61
CA ALA A 280 11.03 -18.22 -13.41
C ALA A 280 10.68 -17.60 -14.77
N LEU A 281 10.50 -16.27 -14.85
CA LEU A 281 10.17 -15.59 -16.11
C LEU A 281 11.32 -15.69 -17.12
N ASP A 282 12.57 -15.61 -16.65
CA ASP A 282 13.79 -15.75 -17.46
C ASP A 282 13.83 -17.13 -18.15
N GLU A 283 13.17 -18.13 -17.57
CA GLU A 283 13.00 -19.50 -18.10
C GLU A 283 11.71 -19.70 -18.90
N GLY A 284 10.98 -18.61 -19.20
CA GLY A 284 9.73 -18.64 -19.94
C GLY A 284 8.56 -19.24 -19.17
N MET A 285 8.63 -19.27 -17.84
CA MET A 285 7.60 -19.82 -16.96
C MET A 285 6.84 -18.72 -16.23
N MET A 286 5.60 -19.00 -15.84
CA MET A 286 4.82 -18.18 -14.91
C MET A 286 5.19 -18.55 -13.47
N SER A 287 4.95 -17.63 -12.53
CA SER A 287 5.32 -17.85 -11.12
C SER A 287 4.32 -17.28 -10.12
N LEU A 288 4.20 -17.96 -8.98
CA LEU A 288 3.58 -17.47 -7.75
C LEU A 288 4.61 -17.56 -6.61
N VAL A 289 4.75 -16.50 -5.82
CA VAL A 289 5.71 -16.42 -4.71
C VAL A 289 5.03 -15.80 -3.49
N PHE A 290 4.99 -16.56 -2.41
CA PHE A 290 4.42 -16.17 -1.13
C PHE A 290 5.48 -16.28 -0.04
N THR A 291 5.42 -15.39 0.94
CA THR A 291 6.19 -15.48 2.18
C THR A 291 5.35 -14.96 3.32
N ASN A 292 5.67 -15.35 4.56
CA ASN A 292 5.18 -14.65 5.74
C ASN A 292 6.28 -13.80 6.40
N SER A 293 5.91 -12.97 7.39
CA SER A 293 6.84 -12.06 8.07
C SER A 293 6.39 -11.77 9.49
N SER A 294 7.26 -11.10 10.23
CA SER A 294 6.97 -10.55 11.55
C SER A 294 5.71 -9.67 11.55
N PRO A 295 5.02 -9.60 12.71
CA PRO A 295 3.80 -8.80 12.85
C PRO A 295 3.99 -7.32 12.52
N ALA A 296 3.14 -6.80 11.65
CA ALA A 296 3.08 -5.36 11.36
C ALA A 296 1.66 -4.83 11.09
N MET A 297 0.68 -5.73 10.99
CA MET A 297 -0.70 -5.42 10.59
C MET A 297 -1.68 -6.12 11.52
N ALA A 298 -2.80 -5.46 11.83
CA ALA A 298 -3.89 -6.11 12.53
C ALA A 298 -4.77 -6.93 11.56
N PRO A 299 -5.35 -8.06 11.99
CA PRO A 299 -6.45 -8.66 11.26
C PRO A 299 -7.59 -7.64 11.16
N PHE A 300 -8.38 -7.69 10.08
CA PHE A 300 -9.49 -6.75 9.92
C PHE A 300 -10.45 -6.80 11.12
N GLY A 301 -10.72 -5.64 11.72
CA GLY A 301 -11.50 -5.50 12.96
C GLY A 301 -10.70 -5.68 14.25
N GLY A 302 -9.41 -6.05 14.16
CA GLY A 302 -8.47 -6.07 15.28
C GLY A 302 -7.71 -4.74 15.43
N ARG A 303 -7.04 -4.58 16.58
CA ARG A 303 -6.20 -3.41 16.90
C ARG A 303 -4.74 -3.74 17.20
N SER A 304 -4.42 -5.02 17.41
CA SER A 304 -3.07 -5.47 17.75
C SER A 304 -2.36 -6.04 16.53
N SER A 305 -1.05 -5.76 16.42
CA SER A 305 -0.19 -6.33 15.39
C SER A 305 -0.16 -7.86 15.53
N LEU A 306 -0.54 -8.58 14.48
CA LEU A 306 -0.51 -10.05 14.45
C LEU A 306 -0.09 -10.58 13.09
N LEU A 307 -0.63 -9.99 12.02
CA LEU A 307 -0.37 -10.42 10.65
C LEU A 307 0.90 -9.73 10.11
N GLY A 308 1.63 -10.46 9.28
CA GLY A 308 2.73 -9.92 8.51
C GLY A 308 2.26 -9.02 7.36
N VAL A 309 3.17 -8.22 6.81
CA VAL A 309 2.99 -7.42 5.59
C VAL A 309 3.81 -7.98 4.42
N SER A 310 4.14 -9.26 4.51
CA SER A 310 4.91 -9.95 3.48
C SER A 310 4.26 -9.87 2.11
N PRO A 311 5.07 -9.74 1.06
CA PRO A 311 4.54 -9.60 -0.27
C PRO A 311 3.88 -10.89 -0.75
N MET A 312 2.81 -10.70 -1.51
CA MET A 312 2.34 -11.68 -2.49
C MET A 312 2.86 -11.22 -3.85
N ALA A 313 3.63 -12.06 -4.52
CA ALA A 313 4.13 -11.77 -5.84
C ALA A 313 3.74 -12.84 -6.87
N CYS A 314 3.52 -12.41 -8.09
CA CYS A 314 3.32 -13.31 -9.22
C CYS A 314 3.78 -12.67 -10.52
N GLY A 315 4.00 -13.49 -11.54
CA GLY A 315 4.37 -12.99 -12.84
C GLY A 315 4.14 -13.96 -13.97
N ALA A 316 4.20 -13.42 -15.18
CA ALA A 316 4.09 -14.16 -16.43
C ALA A 316 4.98 -13.55 -17.52
N PRO A 317 5.61 -14.38 -18.37
CA PRO A 317 6.51 -13.91 -19.40
C PRO A 317 5.76 -13.11 -20.45
N GLY A 318 6.18 -11.87 -20.67
CA GLY A 318 5.67 -10.97 -21.68
C GLY A 318 6.35 -11.14 -23.03
N ARG A 319 6.03 -10.23 -23.95
CA ARG A 319 6.72 -10.13 -25.24
C ARG A 319 7.72 -8.98 -25.19
N ASP A 320 8.90 -9.17 -25.77
CA ASP A 320 9.96 -8.15 -25.87
C ASP A 320 10.40 -7.52 -24.53
N GLY A 321 10.27 -8.29 -23.44
CA GLY A 321 10.68 -7.86 -22.09
C GLY A 321 9.59 -7.16 -21.27
N ASP A 322 8.38 -6.98 -21.82
CA ASP A 322 7.22 -6.40 -21.12
C ASP A 322 6.53 -7.45 -20.22
N ASP A 323 7.29 -8.00 -19.28
CA ASP A 323 6.81 -9.02 -18.35
C ASP A 323 5.75 -8.46 -17.40
N PHE A 324 4.72 -9.26 -17.13
CA PHE A 324 3.79 -9.01 -16.05
C PHE A 324 4.46 -9.38 -14.73
N ILE A 325 4.62 -8.42 -13.82
CA ILE A 325 5.12 -8.68 -12.46
C ILE A 325 4.25 -7.90 -11.47
N LEU A 326 3.54 -8.62 -10.62
CA LEU A 326 2.91 -8.08 -9.43
C LEU A 326 3.81 -8.41 -8.24
N ASP A 327 4.17 -7.39 -7.45
CA ASP A 327 4.85 -7.54 -6.16
C ASP A 327 4.24 -6.52 -5.20
N MET A 328 3.41 -7.00 -4.26
CA MET A 328 2.63 -6.11 -3.39
C MET A 328 2.54 -6.64 -1.96
N ALA A 329 2.64 -5.71 -0.99
CA ALA A 329 2.24 -5.97 0.39
C ALA A 329 0.70 -5.90 0.52
N PRO A 330 0.09 -6.67 1.45
CA PRO A 330 -1.35 -6.64 1.70
C PRO A 330 -1.81 -5.44 2.55
N SER A 331 -0.95 -4.44 2.78
CA SER A 331 -1.28 -3.22 3.53
C SER A 331 -1.61 -2.05 2.60
N VAL A 332 -2.42 -1.10 3.08
CA VAL A 332 -2.77 0.12 2.33
C VAL A 332 -1.53 0.94 1.99
N ALA A 333 -0.62 1.07 2.96
CA ALA A 333 0.66 1.75 2.79
C ALA A 333 1.79 0.94 3.42
N ALA A 334 2.99 1.10 2.87
CA ALA A 334 4.21 0.58 3.49
C ALA A 334 4.56 1.45 4.70
N ARG A 335 5.05 0.81 5.78
CA ARG A 335 5.52 1.51 6.99
C ARG A 335 6.58 2.58 6.71
N GLY A 336 7.37 2.39 5.63
CA GLY A 336 8.33 3.38 5.15
C GLY A 336 7.69 4.70 4.68
N LYS A 337 6.50 4.67 4.06
CA LYS A 337 5.78 5.89 3.66
C LYS A 337 5.37 6.72 4.87
N ILE A 338 4.97 6.07 5.96
CA ILE A 338 4.64 6.75 7.23
C ILE A 338 5.89 7.37 7.87
N HIS A 339 7.04 6.68 7.85
CA HIS A 339 8.29 7.30 8.32
C HIS A 339 8.68 8.52 7.47
N THR A 340 8.44 8.47 6.15
CA THR A 340 8.67 9.62 5.27
C THR A 340 7.76 10.78 5.62
N ALA A 341 6.46 10.54 5.81
CA ALA A 341 5.51 11.56 6.27
C ALA A 341 5.93 12.15 7.63
N LEU A 342 6.34 11.32 8.59
CA LEU A 342 6.87 11.76 9.89
C LEU A 342 8.08 12.69 9.72
N ARG A 343 9.06 12.32 8.90
CA ARG A 343 10.25 13.15 8.64
C ARG A 343 9.91 14.49 7.99
N ARG A 344 8.86 14.53 7.17
CA ARG A 344 8.38 15.75 6.50
C ARG A 344 7.44 16.58 7.37
N GLY A 345 6.99 16.07 8.51
CA GLY A 345 5.96 16.69 9.33
C GLY A 345 4.60 16.76 8.62
N GLU A 346 4.35 15.84 7.69
CA GLU A 346 3.12 15.75 6.91
C GLU A 346 2.15 14.75 7.54
N PRO A 347 0.82 15.01 7.51
CA PRO A 347 -0.17 14.03 7.93
C PRO A 347 -0.23 12.86 6.94
N ILE A 348 -0.61 11.69 7.43
CA ILE A 348 -0.94 10.52 6.59
C ILE A 348 -2.45 10.44 6.36
N PRO A 349 -2.91 9.83 5.25
CA PRO A 349 -4.31 9.48 5.11
C PRO A 349 -4.79 8.58 6.27
N SER A 350 -5.98 8.85 6.79
CA SER A 350 -6.52 8.18 7.98
C SER A 350 -6.79 6.68 7.79
N ASP A 351 -6.86 6.21 6.55
CA ASP A 351 -7.06 4.79 6.22
C ASP A 351 -5.75 3.99 6.14
N TRP A 352 -4.58 4.61 6.36
CA TRP A 352 -3.29 3.93 6.32
C TRP A 352 -3.00 3.11 7.58
N ALA A 353 -3.40 3.61 8.75
CA ALA A 353 -3.00 3.05 10.04
C ALA A 353 -4.00 3.34 11.15
N LEU A 354 -3.90 2.54 12.22
CA LEU A 354 -4.53 2.81 13.51
C LEU A 354 -3.47 3.24 14.53
N ASP A 355 -3.89 4.02 15.52
CA ASP A 355 -3.11 4.29 16.74
C ASP A 355 -3.13 3.08 17.71
N ALA A 356 -2.47 3.23 18.86
CA ALA A 356 -2.38 2.18 19.90
C ALA A 356 -3.75 1.78 20.51
N ASP A 357 -4.74 2.67 20.44
CA ASP A 357 -6.11 2.42 20.92
C ASP A 357 -6.98 1.74 19.84
N GLY A 358 -6.49 1.67 18.61
CA GLY A 358 -7.18 1.06 17.46
C GLY A 358 -8.05 2.05 16.69
N ASN A 359 -7.86 3.36 16.86
CA ASN A 359 -8.58 4.38 16.10
C ASN A 359 -7.80 4.76 14.83
N PRO A 360 -8.47 5.02 13.69
CA PRO A 360 -7.84 5.59 12.50
C PRO A 360 -7.09 6.89 12.84
N THR A 361 -5.87 7.05 12.32
CA THR A 361 -5.02 8.20 12.64
C THR A 361 -4.40 8.84 11.40
N GLU A 362 -4.35 10.17 11.40
CA GLU A 362 -3.62 10.98 10.43
C GLU A 362 -2.22 11.38 10.94
N ASP A 363 -1.92 11.07 12.20
CA ASP A 363 -0.63 11.36 12.82
C ASP A 363 0.36 10.20 12.57
N PRO A 364 1.43 10.42 11.79
CA PRO A 364 2.41 9.39 11.53
C PRO A 364 3.19 8.96 12.79
N ALA A 365 3.30 9.80 13.82
CA ALA A 365 3.92 9.40 15.09
C ALA A 365 3.04 8.40 15.83
N ALA A 366 1.74 8.71 15.99
CA ALA A 366 0.76 7.80 16.60
C ALA A 366 0.64 6.46 15.85
N ALA A 367 0.75 6.48 14.51
CA ALA A 367 0.75 5.27 13.70
C ALA A 367 2.00 4.38 13.92
N LEU A 368 3.12 4.97 14.32
CA LEU A 368 4.40 4.26 14.53
C LEU A 368 4.63 3.86 15.98
N ASP A 369 4.03 4.58 16.94
CA ASP A 369 4.12 4.34 18.38
C ASP A 369 2.93 3.51 18.86
N GLY A 370 3.10 2.18 18.89
CA GLY A 370 2.05 1.24 19.32
C GLY A 370 0.91 1.03 18.31
N GLY A 371 0.86 1.81 17.23
CA GLY A 371 -0.09 1.67 16.12
C GLY A 371 0.16 0.48 15.18
N VAL A 372 -0.77 0.27 14.25
CA VAL A 372 -0.76 -0.84 13.29
C VAL A 372 -1.17 -0.40 11.90
N MET A 373 -0.59 -1.02 10.87
CA MET A 373 -0.98 -0.74 9.49
C MET A 373 -2.36 -1.35 9.20
N GLN A 374 -3.11 -0.74 8.28
CA GLN A 374 -4.39 -1.29 7.81
C GLN A 374 -4.22 -2.18 6.57
N PRO A 375 -5.01 -3.26 6.45
CA PRO A 375 -5.03 -4.12 5.27
C PRO A 375 -5.70 -3.44 4.06
N VAL A 376 -5.11 -3.64 2.88
CA VAL A 376 -5.65 -3.12 1.61
C VAL A 376 -7.03 -3.71 1.33
N GLY A 377 -8.01 -2.87 1.03
CA GLY A 377 -9.39 -3.34 0.82
C GLY A 377 -10.01 -4.02 2.04
N GLY A 378 -9.54 -3.68 3.25
CA GLY A 378 -10.11 -4.14 4.53
C GLY A 378 -10.06 -5.66 4.70
N PRO A 379 -11.20 -6.37 4.81
CA PRO A 379 -11.22 -7.83 4.98
C PRO A 379 -10.44 -8.60 3.91
N LYS A 380 -10.37 -8.07 2.67
CA LYS A 380 -9.68 -8.73 1.56
C LYS A 380 -8.16 -8.79 1.78
N GLY A 381 -7.53 -7.66 2.11
CA GLY A 381 -6.10 -7.62 2.43
C GLY A 381 -5.77 -8.43 3.68
N SER A 382 -6.65 -8.41 4.68
CA SER A 382 -6.51 -9.27 5.86
C SER A 382 -6.53 -10.75 5.48
N ALA A 383 -7.42 -11.18 4.59
CA ALA A 383 -7.49 -12.56 4.12
C ALA A 383 -6.25 -12.95 3.29
N LEU A 384 -5.72 -12.03 2.47
CA LEU A 384 -4.45 -12.26 1.75
C LEU A 384 -3.28 -12.48 2.73
N ALA A 385 -3.20 -11.69 3.81
CA ALA A 385 -2.16 -11.88 4.81
C ALA A 385 -2.31 -13.20 5.60
N VAL A 386 -3.54 -13.63 5.89
CA VAL A 386 -3.79 -14.96 6.48
C VAL A 386 -3.39 -16.07 5.50
N MET A 387 -3.69 -15.92 4.21
CA MET A 387 -3.26 -16.85 3.18
C MET A 387 -1.73 -17.00 3.15
N MET A 388 -0.98 -15.89 3.27
CA MET A 388 0.48 -15.95 3.34
C MET A 388 0.98 -16.78 4.52
N ASP A 389 0.37 -16.64 5.71
CA ASP A 389 0.70 -17.44 6.89
C ASP A 389 0.35 -18.92 6.70
N VAL A 390 -0.78 -19.24 6.04
CA VAL A 390 -1.18 -20.62 5.74
C VAL A 390 -0.17 -21.29 4.80
N PHE A 391 0.14 -20.67 3.67
CA PHE A 391 1.02 -21.27 2.65
C PHE A 391 2.49 -21.23 3.03
N SER A 392 2.93 -20.17 3.71
CA SER A 392 4.36 -19.96 3.95
C SER A 392 4.77 -20.35 5.35
N GLY A 393 3.92 -20.17 6.37
CA GLY A 393 4.21 -20.56 7.75
C GLY A 393 3.71 -21.97 8.07
N VAL A 394 2.39 -22.15 8.11
CA VAL A 394 1.74 -23.40 8.54
C VAL A 394 2.13 -24.58 7.65
N LEU A 395 2.04 -24.43 6.33
CA LEU A 395 2.36 -25.51 5.39
C LEU A 395 3.84 -25.89 5.38
N SER A 396 4.75 -24.92 5.51
CA SER A 396 6.19 -25.19 5.51
C SER A 396 6.69 -25.78 6.83
N GLY A 397 5.93 -25.59 7.92
CA GLY A 397 6.35 -25.90 9.28
C GLY A 397 7.24 -24.83 9.91
N SER A 398 7.22 -23.59 9.38
CA SER A 398 7.91 -22.43 9.97
C SER A 398 6.99 -21.68 10.95
N ALA A 399 7.51 -20.65 11.61
CA ALA A 399 6.71 -19.77 12.44
C ALA A 399 5.55 -19.12 11.67
N PHE A 400 4.44 -18.91 12.37
CA PHE A 400 3.20 -18.30 11.85
C PHE A 400 2.45 -17.58 12.98
N ALA A 401 1.38 -16.86 12.66
CA ALA A 401 0.46 -16.26 13.63
C ALA A 401 1.16 -15.43 14.71
N GLY A 402 2.07 -14.55 14.30
CA GLY A 402 2.75 -13.66 15.22
C GLY A 402 4.19 -14.02 15.56
N ASN A 403 4.62 -15.25 15.26
CA ASN A 403 5.85 -15.81 15.82
C ASN A 403 7.11 -15.57 14.97
N VAL A 404 6.97 -15.07 13.75
CA VAL A 404 8.10 -14.75 12.87
C VAL A 404 8.89 -13.56 13.43
N THR A 405 10.22 -13.68 13.48
CA THR A 405 11.09 -12.59 13.96
C THR A 405 11.55 -11.71 12.81
N GLY A 406 11.47 -10.39 13.01
CA GLY A 406 11.76 -9.42 11.96
C GLY A 406 13.25 -9.26 11.67
N PRO A 407 13.63 -8.75 10.48
CA PRO A 407 15.04 -8.58 10.10
C PRO A 407 15.80 -7.56 10.97
N TYR A 408 15.09 -6.71 11.72
CA TYR A 408 15.69 -5.71 12.62
C TYR A 408 15.88 -6.22 14.06
N ASP A 409 15.35 -7.38 14.41
CA ASP A 409 15.43 -7.96 15.75
C ASP A 409 16.48 -9.08 15.79
N PRO A 410 17.69 -8.84 16.32
CA PRO A 410 18.76 -9.82 16.35
C PRO A 410 18.66 -10.82 17.53
N SER A 411 17.54 -10.87 18.27
CA SER A 411 17.43 -11.67 19.50
C SER A 411 17.27 -13.17 19.26
N ARG A 412 16.70 -13.58 18.12
CA ARG A 412 16.46 -14.98 17.77
C ARG A 412 16.37 -15.21 16.25
N PRO A 413 16.47 -16.48 15.80
CA PRO A 413 16.21 -16.85 14.41
C PRO A 413 14.87 -16.32 13.88
N ALA A 414 14.82 -15.98 12.60
CA ALA A 414 13.62 -15.40 11.98
C ALA A 414 12.50 -16.43 11.84
N ASP A 415 12.88 -17.66 11.47
CA ASP A 415 11.98 -18.78 11.18
C ASP A 415 10.87 -18.41 10.19
N VAL A 416 11.28 -17.71 9.12
CA VAL A 416 10.41 -17.34 8.01
C VAL A 416 10.19 -18.57 7.13
N GLY A 417 9.00 -18.73 6.59
CA GLY A 417 8.77 -19.70 5.52
C GLY A 417 8.35 -19.04 4.22
N HIS A 418 8.50 -19.79 3.13
CA HIS A 418 8.19 -19.33 1.77
C HIS A 418 7.45 -20.43 0.99
N PHE A 419 6.63 -20.02 0.03
CA PHE A 419 5.96 -20.93 -0.89
C PHE A 419 6.12 -20.40 -2.32
N LEU A 420 6.68 -21.23 -3.20
CA LEU A 420 7.08 -20.83 -4.55
C LEU A 420 6.50 -21.83 -5.56
N VAL A 421 6.05 -21.32 -6.70
CA VAL A 421 5.50 -22.14 -7.79
C VAL A 421 6.03 -21.65 -9.11
N ALA A 422 6.50 -22.56 -9.96
CA ALA A 422 6.81 -22.33 -11.37
C ALA A 422 5.83 -23.13 -12.25
N ILE A 423 5.28 -22.49 -13.28
CA ILE A 423 4.25 -23.07 -14.16
C ILE A 423 4.63 -22.81 -15.61
N ARG A 424 4.66 -23.87 -16.43
CA ARG A 424 4.87 -23.78 -17.86
C ARG A 424 3.60 -23.31 -18.57
N PRO A 425 3.58 -22.12 -19.21
CA PRO A 425 2.43 -21.71 -20.02
C PRO A 425 2.30 -22.55 -21.30
N ASP A 426 3.42 -23.12 -21.78
CA ASP A 426 3.47 -23.91 -23.01
C ASP A 426 2.84 -25.31 -22.92
N LEU A 427 2.31 -25.67 -21.74
CA LEU A 427 1.42 -26.81 -21.57
C LEU A 427 0.07 -26.61 -22.26
N PHE A 428 -0.40 -25.37 -22.34
CA PHE A 428 -1.77 -25.06 -22.78
C PHE A 428 -1.82 -24.38 -24.15
N MET A 429 -0.74 -23.71 -24.56
CA MET A 429 -0.61 -23.08 -25.88
C MET A 429 0.86 -22.79 -26.19
N PRO A 430 1.30 -22.70 -27.46
CA PRO A 430 2.68 -22.34 -27.78
C PRO A 430 3.13 -21.04 -27.07
N LEU A 431 4.35 -21.01 -26.52
CA LEU A 431 4.85 -19.86 -25.75
C LEU A 431 4.77 -18.53 -26.54
N LYS A 432 4.98 -18.58 -27.85
CA LYS A 432 4.81 -17.40 -28.71
C LYS A 432 3.36 -16.88 -28.68
N GLU A 433 2.38 -17.77 -28.80
CA GLU A 433 0.96 -17.40 -28.73
C GLU A 433 0.61 -16.82 -27.35
N PHE A 434 1.10 -17.44 -26.27
CA PHE A 434 0.95 -16.91 -24.92
C PHE A 434 1.48 -15.47 -24.80
N ARG A 435 2.70 -15.22 -25.28
CA ARG A 435 3.33 -13.88 -25.27
C ARG A 435 2.57 -12.87 -26.13
N ASP A 436 2.02 -13.29 -27.26
CA ASP A 436 1.17 -12.44 -28.12
C ASP A 436 -0.13 -12.03 -27.40
N ARG A 437 -0.74 -12.96 -26.63
CA ARG A 437 -1.90 -12.66 -25.78
C ARG A 437 -1.56 -11.77 -24.59
N MET A 438 -0.38 -11.94 -23.99
CA MET A 438 0.12 -11.05 -22.94
C MET A 438 0.34 -9.63 -23.46
N ARG A 439 0.88 -9.47 -24.67
CA ARG A 439 0.95 -8.15 -25.33
C ARG A 439 -0.43 -7.53 -25.49
N TYR A 440 -1.39 -8.28 -26.02
CA TYR A 440 -2.75 -7.77 -26.18
C TYR A 440 -3.36 -7.32 -24.84
N LEU A 441 -3.16 -8.09 -23.76
CA LEU A 441 -3.60 -7.71 -22.41
C LEU A 441 -2.93 -6.42 -21.95
N HIS A 442 -1.61 -6.32 -22.10
CA HIS A 442 -0.85 -5.12 -21.76
C HIS A 442 -1.39 -3.90 -22.51
N GLU A 443 -1.45 -3.97 -23.85
CA GLU A 443 -1.94 -2.88 -24.73
C GLU A 443 -3.38 -2.46 -24.38
N SER A 444 -4.24 -3.43 -24.07
CA SER A 444 -5.63 -3.17 -23.67
C SER A 444 -5.72 -2.43 -22.33
N VAL A 445 -4.90 -2.80 -21.35
CA VAL A 445 -4.90 -2.16 -20.02
C VAL A 445 -4.32 -0.75 -20.10
N VAL A 446 -3.14 -0.57 -20.70
CA VAL A 446 -2.50 0.75 -20.79
C VAL A 446 -3.20 1.70 -21.76
N GLY A 447 -3.92 1.13 -22.74
CA GLY A 447 -4.71 1.85 -23.75
C GLY A 447 -6.15 2.17 -23.33
N ALA A 448 -6.59 1.74 -22.14
CA ALA A 448 -7.93 2.02 -21.64
C ALA A 448 -8.19 3.53 -21.47
N GLU A 449 -9.47 3.92 -21.51
CA GLU A 449 -9.88 5.30 -21.27
C GLU A 449 -9.44 5.76 -19.88
N ARG A 450 -8.76 6.91 -19.84
CA ARG A 450 -8.18 7.45 -18.60
C ARG A 450 -9.23 8.22 -17.81
N ALA A 451 -9.22 8.04 -16.50
CA ALA A 451 -10.01 8.89 -15.62
C ALA A 451 -9.51 10.35 -15.64
N PRO A 452 -10.35 11.35 -15.31
CA PRO A 452 -9.91 12.74 -15.27
C PRO A 452 -8.73 12.94 -14.31
N GLY A 453 -7.69 13.62 -14.79
CA GLY A 453 -6.46 13.87 -14.01
C GLY A 453 -5.48 12.69 -13.98
N VAL A 454 -5.75 11.60 -14.72
CA VAL A 454 -4.82 10.49 -14.89
C VAL A 454 -4.05 10.66 -16.20
N ASP A 455 -2.76 10.95 -16.10
CA ASP A 455 -1.89 11.14 -17.27
C ASP A 455 -1.61 9.83 -18.01
N ARG A 456 -1.44 8.72 -17.27
CA ARG A 456 -1.08 7.40 -17.80
C ARG A 456 -1.58 6.27 -16.91
N ILE A 457 -1.97 5.16 -17.53
CA ILE A 457 -2.22 3.88 -16.87
C ILE A 457 -0.96 3.02 -17.02
N TYR A 458 -0.48 2.44 -15.92
CA TYR A 458 0.67 1.54 -15.91
C TYR A 458 0.22 0.09 -15.85
N PHE A 459 0.96 -0.78 -16.51
CA PHE A 459 0.84 -2.22 -16.33
C PHE A 459 1.62 -2.69 -15.09
N PRO A 460 1.17 -3.72 -14.36
CA PRO A 460 1.88 -4.18 -13.16
C PRO A 460 3.33 -4.57 -13.44
N GLY A 461 4.26 -3.94 -12.71
CA GLY A 461 5.70 -4.09 -12.86
C GLY A 461 6.36 -3.08 -13.82
N GLU A 462 5.57 -2.32 -14.58
CA GLU A 462 6.09 -1.36 -15.56
C GLU A 462 6.81 -0.17 -14.90
N ILE A 463 6.31 0.30 -13.76
CA ILE A 463 6.92 1.40 -12.98
C ILE A 463 8.35 1.00 -12.57
N GLU A 464 8.51 -0.20 -12.02
CA GLU A 464 9.78 -0.75 -11.57
C GLU A 464 10.74 -1.01 -12.75
N GLN A 465 10.22 -1.47 -13.89
CA GLN A 465 11.01 -1.71 -15.10
C GLN A 465 11.53 -0.40 -15.73
N LEU A 466 10.70 0.65 -15.75
CA LEU A 466 11.12 1.99 -16.20
C LEU A 466 12.19 2.56 -15.25
N THR A 467 11.96 2.45 -13.94
CA THR A 467 12.91 2.91 -12.91
C THR A 467 14.25 2.18 -13.01
N GLN A 468 14.23 0.86 -13.25
CA GLN A 468 15.44 0.07 -13.45
C GLN A 468 16.25 0.58 -14.65
N ARG A 469 15.61 0.76 -15.81
CA ARG A 469 16.28 1.28 -17.02
C ARG A 469 16.88 2.66 -16.83
N GLU A 470 16.25 3.50 -16.01
CA GLU A 470 16.79 4.81 -15.65
C GLU A 470 18.02 4.66 -14.74
N ARG A 471 17.89 3.96 -13.61
CA ARG A 471 18.94 3.82 -12.58
C ARG A 471 20.15 3.01 -13.05
N GLU A 472 19.98 2.13 -14.04
CA GLU A 472 21.10 1.46 -14.73
C GLU A 472 21.99 2.46 -15.48
N ARG A 473 21.44 3.61 -15.91
CA ARG A 473 22.17 4.64 -16.68
C ARG A 473 22.64 5.80 -15.80
N SER A 474 21.80 6.24 -14.87
CA SER A 474 22.07 7.38 -13.98
C SER A 474 22.74 6.99 -12.67
N GLY A 475 22.78 5.71 -12.34
CA GLY A 475 23.18 5.22 -11.02
C GLY A 475 22.02 5.16 -10.03
N ILE A 476 22.26 4.46 -8.92
CA ILE A 476 21.28 4.30 -7.84
C ILE A 476 21.36 5.51 -6.91
N PRO A 477 20.25 6.26 -6.71
CA PRO A 477 20.23 7.45 -5.88
C PRO A 477 20.08 7.08 -4.38
N LEU A 478 21.17 7.12 -3.64
CA LEU A 478 21.19 6.88 -2.19
C LEU A 478 21.16 8.19 -1.40
N ALA A 479 20.44 8.21 -0.27
CA ALA A 479 20.53 9.32 0.67
C ALA A 479 21.90 9.33 1.37
N LYS A 480 22.36 10.51 1.79
CA LYS A 480 23.64 10.65 2.51
C LYS A 480 23.74 9.73 3.73
N THR A 481 22.66 9.65 4.51
CA THR A 481 22.58 8.79 5.70
C THR A 481 22.67 7.30 5.38
N GLU A 482 22.15 6.87 4.22
CA GLU A 482 22.26 5.49 3.75
C GLU A 482 23.71 5.17 3.38
N VAL A 483 24.38 6.07 2.64
CA VAL A 483 25.81 5.92 2.27
C VAL A 483 26.69 5.88 3.52
N GLU A 484 26.45 6.75 4.50
CA GLU A 484 27.19 6.76 5.77
C GLU A 484 26.99 5.47 6.57
N ALA A 485 25.77 4.94 6.61
CA ALA A 485 25.47 3.67 7.27
C ALA A 485 26.17 2.50 6.58
N LEU A 486 26.15 2.44 5.24
CA LEU A 486 26.83 1.42 4.46
C LEU A 486 28.35 1.49 4.66
N ASN A 487 28.94 2.67 4.51
CA ASN A 487 30.38 2.88 4.69
C ASN A 487 30.85 2.57 6.12
N ARG A 488 30.00 2.73 7.13
CA ARG A 488 30.30 2.31 8.51
C ARG A 488 30.44 0.80 8.61
N GLU A 489 29.51 0.03 8.04
CA GLU A 489 29.64 -1.43 7.98
C GLU A 489 30.89 -1.85 7.21
N GLY A 490 31.19 -1.18 6.09
CA GLY A 490 32.42 -1.40 5.32
C GLY A 490 33.69 -1.13 6.12
N ALA A 491 33.74 -0.02 6.86
CA ALA A 491 34.90 0.35 7.67
C ALA A 491 35.19 -0.68 8.78
N GLU A 492 34.16 -1.24 9.42
CA GLU A 492 34.33 -2.26 10.46
C GLU A 492 35.00 -3.54 9.95
N VAL A 493 34.93 -3.80 8.64
CA VAL A 493 35.55 -4.96 7.99
C VAL A 493 36.60 -4.59 6.94
N SER A 494 37.13 -3.37 7.00
CA SER A 494 38.20 -2.86 6.11
C SER A 494 37.87 -2.91 4.61
N VAL A 495 36.60 -2.71 4.25
CA VAL A 495 36.17 -2.55 2.85
C VAL A 495 36.19 -1.05 2.48
N GLU A 496 36.73 -0.74 1.30
CA GLU A 496 36.78 0.64 0.79
C GLU A 496 35.37 1.28 0.71
N PRO A 497 35.25 2.59 1.02
CA PRO A 497 33.96 3.26 1.00
C PRO A 497 33.41 3.38 -0.43
N LEU A 498 32.08 3.42 -0.52
CA LEU A 498 31.36 3.72 -1.75
C LEU A 498 31.78 5.07 -2.32
N ARG A 499 32.01 5.11 -3.63
CA ARG A 499 32.35 6.32 -4.38
C ARG A 499 31.15 6.75 -5.21
N PRO A 500 30.85 8.06 -5.28
CA PRO A 500 29.83 8.56 -6.20
C PRO A 500 30.29 8.37 -7.66
N LEU A 501 29.31 8.28 -8.55
CA LEU A 501 29.46 8.28 -10.01
C LEU A 501 30.07 9.59 -10.54
#